data_AF-A0A929YV07-F1
#
_entry.id   AF-A0A929YV07-F1
#
_cell.length_a   1.000
_cell.length_b   1.000
_cell.length_c   1.000
_cell.angle_alpha   90.00
_cell.angle_beta   90.00
_cell.angle_gamma   90.00
#
_symmetry.space_group_name_H-M   'P 1'
#
loop_
_entity.id
_entity.type
_entity.pdbx_description
1 polymer ?
#
loop_
_entity_poly.entity_id
_entity_poly.type
_entity_poly.pdbx_seq_one_letter_code
_entity_poly.pdbx_strand_id
1 'polypeptide(L)'
;MKKFKRAFCTNTRLMGTMMLMVEWFYGFDIDMGSGEDLKNRNKKEALDFGYDRDQVSHVFILDAEGLGISDLYILKDMDQEARDLFYRKKYGGLGGVNIDLREDQVAYLVNKYRRKNEWYNKPLPEDFEEVYQDFYDGYDTEAVDTVALFDSLCKEMESEYEFVNYMIMRFVARDWDGLLHYSGSDLVAASHISQINGALLYNYIERKSQDRYLCRAIYEDIDGYYDANIVVNIAHEDVEEDMLVYYDKPKKYSLRSFMVMSKEEIYDYEVFDMISKPEIVDIYQPIDDDYDMSKLASKLRGIYPGIQELAYEKGILFTQYYQDNSHLDSQVYLINNDLMFNIFLTENILYLATFDLDTRSFVEYVFKDSFGEKIRLVDSLEFEQNLLFDFVESGNDDFYDFLDN
;
A
#
# COMPACT_ATOMS: atom_id res chain seq x y z
N MET A 1 15.65 31.16 -2.53
CA MET A 1 14.22 31.06 -2.13
C MET A 1 13.65 29.72 -2.56
N LYS A 2 12.89 29.05 -1.69
CA LYS A 2 12.18 27.80 -1.97
C LYS A 2 10.70 28.12 -2.17
N LYS A 3 10.00 27.39 -3.03
CA LYS A 3 8.57 27.61 -3.28
C LYS A 3 7.85 26.28 -3.42
N PHE A 4 6.80 26.08 -2.61
CA PHE A 4 5.91 24.93 -2.74
C PHE A 4 5.32 24.86 -4.15
N LYS A 5 5.42 23.69 -4.78
CA LYS A 5 4.87 23.44 -6.11
C LYS A 5 3.54 22.70 -6.00
N ARG A 6 3.56 21.51 -5.37
CA ARG A 6 2.39 20.67 -5.11
C ARG A 6 2.73 19.60 -4.10
N ALA A 7 1.70 19.00 -3.51
CA ALA A 7 1.84 17.77 -2.77
C ALA A 7 0.58 16.93 -2.91
N PHE A 8 0.74 15.62 -2.76
CA PHE A 8 -0.37 14.71 -2.58
C PHE A 8 0.03 13.57 -1.65
N CYS A 9 -0.96 13.03 -0.96
CA CYS A 9 -0.83 11.84 -0.14
C CYS A 9 -1.75 10.78 -0.72
N THR A 10 -1.26 9.57 -0.93
CA THR A 10 -2.15 8.47 -1.31
C THR A 10 -2.78 7.86 -0.07
N ASN A 11 -4.11 7.79 -0.06
CA ASN A 11 -4.86 7.13 1.01
C ASN A 11 -4.81 5.62 0.81
N THR A 12 -3.88 4.96 1.47
CA THR A 12 -3.54 3.60 1.07
C THR A 12 -4.62 2.58 1.40
N ARG A 13 -4.65 1.51 0.62
CA ARG A 13 -5.46 0.33 0.92
C ARG A 13 -5.08 -0.24 2.27
N LEU A 14 -3.79 -0.19 2.57
CA LEU A 14 -3.23 -0.64 3.84
C LEU A 14 -3.59 0.35 4.94
N MET A 15 -3.97 -0.21 6.08
CA MET A 15 -4.20 0.55 7.30
C MET A 15 -2.98 1.38 7.65
N GLY A 16 -3.21 2.58 8.17
CA GLY A 16 -2.21 3.41 8.83
C GLY A 16 -0.99 3.86 8.00
N THR A 17 -0.64 3.20 6.91
CA THR A 17 0.48 3.55 6.05
C THR A 17 -0.02 4.51 4.98
N MET A 18 0.74 5.56 4.72
CA MET A 18 0.47 6.61 3.75
C MET A 18 1.75 6.98 3.05
N MET A 19 1.65 7.22 1.75
CA MET A 19 2.78 7.73 0.98
C MET A 19 2.51 9.19 0.63
N LEU A 20 3.44 10.07 0.98
CA LEU A 20 3.33 11.51 0.80
C LEU A 20 4.42 11.99 -0.14
N MET A 21 4.04 12.55 -1.30
CA MET A 21 4.97 13.25 -2.19
C MET A 21 4.79 14.76 -2.07
N VAL A 22 5.90 15.46 -1.91
CA VAL A 22 5.96 16.92 -1.83
C VAL A 22 6.97 17.42 -2.83
N GLU A 23 6.56 18.31 -3.74
CA GLU A 23 7.44 18.91 -4.74
C GLU A 23 7.69 20.38 -4.42
N TRP A 24 8.96 20.79 -4.52
CA TRP A 24 9.42 22.15 -4.28
C TRP A 24 10.23 22.64 -5.47
N PHE A 25 10.08 23.92 -5.80
CA PHE A 25 11.08 24.65 -6.57
C PHE A 25 12.18 25.15 -5.63
N TYR A 26 13.44 24.93 -6.01
CA TYR A 26 14.64 25.29 -5.27
C TYR A 26 15.56 26.13 -6.15
N GLY A 27 15.83 27.38 -5.74
CA GLY A 27 16.78 28.26 -6.43
C GLY A 27 16.14 29.47 -7.10
N PHE A 28 15.91 30.53 -6.31
CA PHE A 28 15.98 31.91 -6.80
C PHE A 28 16.82 32.69 -5.80
N ASP A 29 18.03 33.04 -6.20
CA ASP A 29 18.80 34.11 -5.56
C ASP A 29 18.22 35.43 -6.06
N ILE A 30 17.59 36.19 -5.15
CA ILE A 30 17.19 37.57 -5.40
C ILE A 30 18.42 38.43 -5.07
N ASP A 31 19.48 38.27 -5.87
CA ASP A 31 20.55 39.27 -5.95
C ASP A 31 21.08 39.35 -7.38
N MET A 32 20.15 39.48 -8.34
CA MET A 32 20.51 39.87 -9.70
C MET A 32 20.48 41.38 -9.82
N GLY A 33 21.66 41.98 -9.63
CA GLY A 33 21.94 43.35 -10.01
C GLY A 33 21.54 43.64 -11.46
N SER A 34 20.96 44.83 -11.66
CA SER A 34 20.80 45.57 -12.91
C SER A 34 20.74 44.78 -14.24
N GLY A 35 19.52 44.49 -14.70
CA GLY A 35 18.95 45.14 -15.89
C GLY A 35 19.33 44.68 -17.30
N GLU A 36 20.51 44.11 -17.59
CA GLU A 36 20.89 43.85 -18.99
C GLU A 36 21.44 42.45 -19.33
N ASP A 37 21.88 41.64 -18.36
CA ASP A 37 22.49 40.33 -18.65
C ASP A 37 21.49 39.15 -18.80
N LEU A 38 20.21 39.36 -18.47
CA LEU A 38 19.18 38.30 -18.50
C LEU A 38 18.66 37.93 -19.90
N LYS A 39 18.91 38.75 -20.93
CA LYS A 39 18.36 38.48 -22.27
C LYS A 39 19.17 37.47 -23.08
N ASN A 40 20.41 37.16 -22.70
CA ASN A 40 21.32 36.38 -23.54
C ASN A 40 21.75 35.02 -22.99
N ARG A 41 21.40 34.62 -21.77
CA ARG A 41 21.85 33.33 -21.20
C ARG A 41 20.78 32.22 -21.08
N ASN A 42 19.48 32.53 -21.05
CA ASN A 42 18.44 31.52 -20.74
C ASN A 42 17.49 31.19 -21.90
N LYS A 43 17.91 31.32 -23.16
CA LYS A 43 17.02 30.98 -24.30
C LYS A 43 17.57 30.01 -25.33
N LYS A 44 18.77 29.45 -25.14
CA LYS A 44 19.40 28.61 -26.17
C LYS A 44 19.78 27.19 -25.75
N GLU A 45 19.60 26.80 -24.49
CA GLU A 45 19.90 25.44 -24.02
C GLU A 45 18.77 24.76 -23.22
N ALA A 46 17.63 25.43 -23.02
CA ALA A 46 16.47 24.88 -22.30
C ALA A 46 15.42 24.24 -23.22
N LEU A 47 15.82 23.75 -24.40
CA LEU A 47 14.88 23.31 -25.43
C LEU A 47 15.08 21.88 -25.92
N ASP A 48 15.85 21.03 -25.23
CA ASP A 48 16.05 19.65 -25.73
C ASP A 48 15.91 18.48 -24.74
N PHE A 49 15.89 18.65 -23.42
CA PHE A 49 15.58 17.53 -22.51
C PHE A 49 14.89 18.06 -21.24
N GLY A 50 13.68 17.61 -20.95
CA GLY A 50 12.75 18.12 -19.92
C GLY A 50 13.17 17.93 -18.45
N TYR A 51 14.45 18.15 -18.13
CA TYR A 51 14.95 18.22 -16.77
C TYR A 51 14.62 19.56 -16.13
N ASP A 52 13.81 19.55 -15.09
CA ASP A 52 13.62 20.71 -14.22
C ASP A 52 14.72 20.68 -13.14
N ARG A 53 15.89 21.27 -13.45
CA ARG A 53 17.08 21.29 -12.57
C ARG A 53 16.85 22.00 -11.25
N ASP A 54 15.75 22.74 -11.13
CA ASP A 54 15.40 23.53 -9.97
C ASP A 54 14.24 22.88 -9.18
N GLN A 55 13.96 21.59 -9.37
CA GLN A 55 12.91 20.87 -8.64
C GLN A 55 13.47 19.75 -7.77
N VAL A 56 13.10 19.77 -6.48
CA VAL A 56 13.32 18.66 -5.54
C VAL A 56 11.98 18.07 -5.10
N SER A 57 11.91 16.75 -5.02
CA SER A 57 10.75 16.05 -4.47
C SER A 57 11.15 15.27 -3.22
N HIS A 58 10.37 15.41 -2.15
CA HIS A 58 10.46 14.56 -0.97
C HIS A 58 9.34 13.54 -1.01
N VAL A 59 9.68 12.28 -0.81
CA VAL A 59 8.73 11.17 -0.76
C VAL A 59 8.86 10.52 0.61
N PHE A 60 7.82 10.63 1.43
CA PHE A 60 7.76 10.06 2.76
C PHE A 60 6.89 8.81 2.76
N ILE A 61 7.30 7.80 3.51
CA ILE A 61 6.41 6.72 3.95
C ILE A 61 6.05 7.01 5.41
N LEU A 62 4.76 7.27 5.64
CA LEU A 62 4.17 7.59 6.92
C LEU A 62 3.42 6.36 7.43
N ASP A 63 3.64 5.96 8.67
CA ASP A 63 3.12 4.74 9.30
C ASP A 63 2.41 5.11 10.62
N ALA A 64 1.09 4.93 10.64
CA ALA A 64 0.21 5.21 11.77
C ALA A 64 0.14 4.06 12.79
N GLU A 65 0.80 2.93 12.53
CA GLU A 65 0.70 1.67 13.28
C GLU A 65 1.82 1.51 14.33
N GLY A 66 3.01 2.06 14.07
CA GLY A 66 4.08 2.02 15.07
C GLY A 66 5.44 2.56 14.69
N LEU A 67 5.66 3.00 13.44
CA LEU A 67 6.96 3.52 13.02
C LEU A 67 7.04 5.06 12.95
N GLY A 68 5.94 5.75 12.64
CA GLY A 68 6.00 7.19 12.35
C GLY A 68 6.43 7.40 10.90
N ILE A 69 7.48 8.18 10.65
CA ILE A 69 8.12 8.27 9.33
C ILE A 69 9.10 7.10 9.22
N SER A 70 8.76 6.11 8.39
CA SER A 70 9.60 4.93 8.18
C SER A 70 10.70 5.18 7.15
N ASP A 71 10.39 5.91 6.08
CA ASP A 71 11.33 6.22 5.00
C ASP A 71 11.18 7.65 4.48
N LEU A 72 12.29 8.17 3.96
CA LEU A 72 12.39 9.42 3.21
C LEU A 72 13.25 9.21 1.97
N TYR A 73 12.73 9.58 0.80
CA TYR A 73 13.47 9.64 -0.45
C TYR A 73 13.51 11.07 -0.98
N ILE A 74 14.71 11.53 -1.34
CA ILE A 74 14.94 12.86 -1.91
C ILE A 74 15.27 12.72 -3.38
N LEU A 75 14.35 13.11 -4.26
CA LEU A 75 14.50 13.00 -5.71
C LEU A 75 14.95 14.36 -6.29
N LYS A 76 16.15 14.37 -6.88
CA LYS A 76 16.76 15.51 -7.56
C LYS A 76 17.13 15.12 -8.99
N ASP A 77 17.23 16.10 -9.88
CA ASP A 77 17.73 15.90 -11.27
C ASP A 77 16.97 14.83 -12.08
N MET A 78 15.68 14.67 -11.82
CA MET A 78 14.80 13.75 -12.55
C MET A 78 13.76 14.55 -13.36
N ASP A 79 13.24 13.96 -14.43
CA ASP A 79 12.04 14.49 -15.10
C ASP A 79 10.76 14.06 -14.34
N GLN A 80 9.60 14.56 -14.76
CA GLN A 80 8.33 14.26 -14.08
C GLN A 80 7.90 12.80 -14.26
N GLU A 81 8.16 12.20 -15.41
CA GLU A 81 7.76 10.81 -15.70
C GLU A 81 8.52 9.82 -14.81
N ALA A 82 9.82 10.05 -14.62
CA ALA A 82 10.66 9.26 -13.74
C ALA A 82 10.27 9.41 -12.26
N ARG A 83 9.86 10.62 -11.82
CA ARG A 83 9.32 10.85 -10.46
C ARG A 83 8.01 10.11 -10.25
N ASP A 84 7.09 10.21 -11.20
CA ASP A 84 5.79 9.54 -11.12
C ASP A 84 5.95 8.01 -11.18
N LEU A 85 6.90 7.51 -11.96
CA LEU A 85 7.25 6.09 -12.00
C LEU A 85 7.89 5.62 -10.69
N PHE A 86 8.82 6.40 -10.11
CA PHE A 86 9.37 6.10 -8.79
C PHE A 86 8.27 6.00 -7.74
N TYR A 87 7.35 6.97 -7.75
CA TYR A 87 6.21 6.99 -6.85
C TYR A 87 5.36 5.71 -7.01
N ARG A 88 4.95 5.39 -8.24
CA ARG A 88 4.16 4.17 -8.53
C ARG A 88 4.86 2.88 -8.12
N LYS A 89 6.18 2.77 -8.29
CA LYS A 89 6.96 1.58 -7.90
C LYS A 89 6.96 1.36 -6.39
N LYS A 90 7.19 2.43 -5.63
CA LYS A 90 7.16 2.39 -4.17
C LYS A 90 5.75 2.17 -3.62
N TYR A 91 4.76 2.67 -4.33
CA TYR A 91 3.36 2.62 -3.91
C TYR A 91 2.56 1.40 -4.40
N GLY A 92 3.05 0.68 -5.41
CA GLY A 92 2.20 -0.17 -6.23
C GLY A 92 1.45 -1.29 -5.52
N GLY A 93 2.00 -1.80 -4.40
CA GLY A 93 1.31 -2.74 -3.52
C GLY A 93 0.33 -2.09 -2.53
N LEU A 94 0.46 -0.79 -2.28
CA LEU A 94 -0.28 -0.04 -1.26
C LEU A 94 -1.63 0.48 -1.76
N GLY A 95 -1.74 0.95 -3.01
CA GLY A 95 -3.01 1.25 -3.68
C GLY A 95 -3.95 2.33 -3.15
N GLY A 96 -4.90 2.85 -3.92
CA GLY A 96 -5.80 3.94 -3.46
C GLY A 96 -5.72 5.16 -4.36
N VAL A 97 -6.16 6.32 -3.88
CA VAL A 97 -6.24 7.56 -4.67
C VAL A 97 -5.35 8.66 -4.10
N ASN A 98 -4.76 9.45 -5.00
CA ASN A 98 -3.94 10.59 -4.59
C ASN A 98 -4.84 11.74 -4.14
N ILE A 99 -4.70 12.13 -2.88
CA ILE A 99 -5.37 13.27 -2.27
C ILE A 99 -4.43 14.46 -2.34
N ASP A 100 -4.80 15.49 -3.09
CA ASP A 100 -4.03 16.73 -3.16
C ASP A 100 -4.00 17.42 -1.79
N LEU A 101 -2.81 17.85 -1.37
CA LEU A 101 -2.59 18.50 -0.09
C LEU A 101 -2.05 19.91 -0.26
N ARG A 102 -2.50 20.79 0.64
CA ARG A 102 -1.92 22.10 0.83
C ARG A 102 -0.65 22.02 1.67
N GLU A 103 0.17 23.07 1.58
CA GLU A 103 1.45 23.19 2.28
C GLU A 103 1.34 23.07 3.81
N ASP A 104 0.30 23.66 4.41
CA ASP A 104 -0.01 23.57 5.85
C ASP A 104 -0.37 22.13 6.27
N GLN A 105 -1.16 21.44 5.46
CA GLN A 105 -1.54 20.04 5.69
C GLN A 105 -0.32 19.10 5.59
N VAL A 106 0.56 19.35 4.62
CA VAL A 106 1.83 18.62 4.48
C VAL A 106 2.70 18.79 5.72
N ALA A 107 2.94 20.04 6.15
CA ALA A 107 3.73 20.32 7.34
C ALA A 107 3.12 19.67 8.59
N TYR A 108 1.78 19.71 8.71
CA TYR A 108 1.07 19.03 9.80
C TYR A 108 1.34 17.52 9.81
N LEU A 109 1.24 16.83 8.68
CA LEU A 109 1.52 15.40 8.59
C LEU A 109 2.97 15.09 8.93
N VAL A 110 3.95 15.80 8.34
CA VAL A 110 5.37 15.59 8.65
C VAL A 110 5.65 15.79 10.14
N ASN A 111 5.11 16.86 10.75
CA ASN A 111 5.23 17.13 12.19
C ASN A 111 4.61 16.03 13.04
N LYS A 112 3.41 15.57 12.68
CA LYS A 112 2.67 14.54 13.39
C LYS A 112 3.42 13.21 13.39
N TYR A 113 3.88 12.75 12.23
CA TYR A 113 4.58 11.48 12.11
C TYR A 113 6.00 11.54 12.70
N ARG A 114 6.70 12.69 12.65
CA ARG A 114 7.96 12.89 13.39
C ARG A 114 7.77 12.67 14.90
N ARG A 115 6.74 13.28 15.50
CA ARG A 115 6.42 13.07 16.93
C ARG A 115 6.09 11.61 17.23
N LYS A 116 5.57 10.88 16.25
CA LYS A 116 5.29 9.45 16.37
C LYS A 116 6.58 8.63 16.43
N ASN A 117 7.61 8.93 15.62
CA ASN A 117 8.94 8.32 15.79
C ASN A 117 9.47 8.55 17.22
N GLU A 118 9.38 9.78 17.73
CA GLU A 118 9.81 10.12 19.09
C GLU A 118 9.04 9.32 20.15
N TRP A 119 7.72 9.24 20.01
CA TRP A 119 6.85 8.50 20.94
C TRP A 119 7.18 7.00 21.00
N TYR A 120 7.42 6.37 19.84
CA TYR A 120 7.77 4.95 19.76
C TYR A 120 9.27 4.67 19.89
N ASN A 121 10.09 5.71 20.15
CA ASN A 121 11.55 5.62 20.21
C ASN A 121 12.14 4.93 18.96
N LYS A 122 11.62 5.30 17.78
CA LYS A 122 12.09 4.84 16.47
C LYS A 122 13.02 5.88 15.86
N PRO A 123 14.07 5.47 15.14
CA PRO A 123 14.93 6.42 14.43
C PRO A 123 14.12 7.15 13.36
N LEU A 124 14.47 8.41 13.10
CA LEU A 124 14.05 9.12 11.90
C LEU A 124 14.93 8.66 10.73
N PRO A 125 14.44 8.70 9.47
CA PRO A 125 15.25 8.39 8.30
C PRO A 125 16.51 9.27 8.19
N GLU A 126 17.50 8.80 7.44
CA GLU A 126 18.68 9.59 7.08
C GLU A 126 18.26 10.91 6.39
N ASP A 127 19.03 11.97 6.61
CA ASP A 127 18.80 13.33 6.11
C ASP A 127 17.48 14.00 6.52
N PHE A 128 16.61 13.32 7.30
CA PHE A 128 15.31 13.87 7.69
C PHE A 128 15.43 15.20 8.42
N GLU A 129 16.34 15.33 9.38
CA GLU A 129 16.43 16.54 10.20
C GLU A 129 16.86 17.76 9.38
N GLU A 130 17.78 17.58 8.41
CA GLU A 130 18.14 18.65 7.48
C GLU A 130 16.92 19.04 6.65
N VAL A 131 16.27 18.07 6.00
CA VAL A 131 15.06 18.31 5.20
C VAL A 131 13.95 18.97 6.01
N TYR A 132 13.77 18.55 7.26
CA TYR A 132 12.77 19.08 8.18
C TYR A 132 13.00 20.57 8.46
N GLN A 133 14.21 20.92 8.92
CA GLN A 133 14.58 22.31 9.22
C GLN A 133 14.47 23.20 7.98
N ASP A 134 14.85 22.64 6.83
CA ASP A 134 14.93 23.38 5.58
C ASP A 134 13.58 23.63 4.90
N PHE A 135 12.58 22.77 5.14
CA PHE A 135 11.32 22.76 4.37
C PHE A 135 10.05 22.72 5.21
N TYR A 136 10.09 22.38 6.51
CA TYR A 136 8.88 22.07 7.29
C TYR A 136 8.81 22.74 8.67
N ASP A 137 9.93 23.04 9.34
CA ASP A 137 9.97 23.57 10.73
C ASP A 137 9.31 24.96 10.91
N GLY A 138 9.17 25.74 9.84
CA GLY A 138 8.64 27.11 9.88
C GLY A 138 7.14 27.29 9.63
N TYR A 139 6.40 26.21 9.40
CA TYR A 139 5.00 26.28 8.99
C TYR A 139 4.03 26.23 10.17
N ASP A 140 3.07 27.15 10.19
CA ASP A 140 1.95 27.12 11.14
C ASP A 140 0.96 26.03 10.73
N THR A 141 0.72 25.08 11.64
CA THR A 141 -0.19 23.96 11.45
C THR A 141 -1.43 24.04 12.34
N GLU A 142 -1.60 25.10 13.15
CA GLU A 142 -2.72 25.21 14.10
C GLU A 142 -4.07 25.38 13.40
N ALA A 143 -4.08 26.01 12.23
CA ALA A 143 -5.29 26.25 11.45
C ALA A 143 -5.73 25.04 10.59
N VAL A 144 -4.99 23.93 10.61
CA VAL A 144 -5.33 22.74 9.83
C VAL A 144 -6.56 22.07 10.43
N ASP A 145 -7.64 22.00 9.65
CA ASP A 145 -8.81 21.18 9.99
C ASP A 145 -8.44 19.69 9.89
N THR A 146 -8.10 19.11 11.04
CA THR A 146 -7.68 17.72 11.13
C THR A 146 -8.81 16.76 10.84
N VAL A 147 -10.07 17.14 11.10
CA VAL A 147 -11.22 16.28 10.83
C VAL A 147 -11.40 16.15 9.33
N ALA A 148 -11.46 17.28 8.61
CA ALA A 148 -11.59 17.29 7.16
C ALA A 148 -10.39 16.62 6.46
N LEU A 149 -9.17 16.81 7.00
CA LEU A 149 -7.99 16.12 6.48
C LEU A 149 -8.12 14.60 6.61
N PHE A 150 -8.47 14.09 7.79
CA PHE A 150 -8.62 12.65 7.98
C PHE A 150 -9.85 12.07 7.26
N ASP A 151 -10.95 12.83 7.11
CA ASP A 151 -12.08 12.44 6.25
C ASP A 151 -11.61 12.17 4.81
N SER A 152 -10.63 12.93 4.30
CA SER A 152 -10.07 12.73 2.96
C SER A 152 -9.01 11.62 2.87
N LEU A 153 -8.23 11.42 3.93
CA LEU A 153 -7.14 10.45 3.98
C LEU A 153 -7.61 9.04 4.35
N CYS A 154 -8.74 8.91 5.04
CA CYS A 154 -9.34 7.62 5.34
C CYS A 154 -10.23 7.17 4.17
N LYS A 155 -10.33 5.86 3.98
CA LYS A 155 -11.16 5.29 2.92
C LYS A 155 -12.65 5.50 3.22
N GLU A 156 -13.42 5.85 2.19
CA GLU A 156 -14.88 5.85 2.26
C GLU A 156 -15.40 4.42 2.30
N MET A 157 -16.40 4.18 3.14
CA MET A 157 -16.91 2.84 3.45
C MET A 157 -18.25 2.65 2.74
N GLU A 158 -18.32 1.63 1.90
CA GLU A 158 -19.48 1.34 1.06
C GLU A 158 -20.45 0.39 1.77
N SER A 159 -19.96 -0.38 2.74
CA SER A 159 -20.76 -1.37 3.47
C SER A 159 -20.40 -1.49 4.95
N GLU A 160 -21.30 -2.14 5.70
CA GLU A 160 -21.06 -2.47 7.10
C GLU A 160 -19.98 -3.55 7.27
N TYR A 161 -19.85 -4.50 6.33
CA TYR A 161 -18.80 -5.53 6.41
C TYR A 161 -17.44 -4.91 6.16
N GLU A 162 -17.35 -4.05 5.15
CA GLU A 162 -16.15 -3.27 4.86
C GLU A 162 -15.74 -2.43 6.06
N PHE A 163 -16.68 -1.69 6.65
CA PHE A 163 -16.40 -0.90 7.85
C PHE A 163 -15.93 -1.75 9.03
N VAL A 164 -16.58 -2.88 9.32
CA VAL A 164 -16.20 -3.74 10.44
C VAL A 164 -14.82 -4.37 10.22
N ASN A 165 -14.55 -4.89 9.03
CA ASN A 165 -13.23 -5.42 8.68
C ASN A 165 -12.17 -4.32 8.84
N TYR A 166 -12.40 -3.14 8.26
CA TYR A 166 -11.49 -2.00 8.33
C TYR A 166 -11.22 -1.54 9.77
N MET A 167 -12.22 -1.61 10.66
CA MET A 167 -12.06 -1.28 12.07
C MET A 167 -11.26 -2.36 12.84
N ILE A 168 -11.53 -3.65 12.61
CA ILE A 168 -10.77 -4.76 13.22
C ILE A 168 -9.30 -4.70 12.79
N MET A 169 -9.09 -4.49 11.50
CA MET A 169 -7.82 -4.18 10.87
C MET A 169 -7.07 -3.09 11.67
N ARG A 170 -7.60 -1.86 11.73
CA ARG A 170 -6.96 -0.75 12.46
C ARG A 170 -6.74 -1.03 13.96
N PHE A 171 -7.64 -1.81 14.58
CA PHE A 171 -7.52 -2.22 15.98
C PHE A 171 -6.36 -3.19 16.22
N VAL A 172 -6.15 -4.15 15.31
CA VAL A 172 -5.00 -5.07 15.32
C VAL A 172 -3.70 -4.32 15.03
N ALA A 173 -3.71 -3.37 14.10
CA ALA A 173 -2.55 -2.55 13.76
C ALA A 173 -2.16 -1.52 14.83
N ARG A 174 -3.05 -1.23 15.78
CA ARG A 174 -2.94 -0.13 16.76
C ARG A 174 -2.92 1.27 16.12
N ASP A 175 -3.65 1.44 15.04
CA ASP A 175 -3.80 2.73 14.36
C ASP A 175 -4.70 3.69 15.16
N TRP A 176 -4.09 4.34 16.14
CA TRP A 176 -4.79 5.26 17.05
C TRP A 176 -5.48 6.41 16.30
N ASP A 177 -4.85 6.96 15.27
CA ASP A 177 -5.36 8.10 14.52
C ASP A 177 -6.63 7.75 13.74
N GLY A 178 -6.61 6.60 13.07
CA GLY A 178 -7.78 6.06 12.39
C GLY A 178 -8.93 5.75 13.35
N LEU A 179 -8.63 5.06 14.45
CA LEU A 179 -9.64 4.70 15.44
C LEU A 179 -10.24 5.93 16.12
N LEU A 180 -9.43 6.95 16.42
CA LEU A 180 -9.93 8.22 16.95
C LEU A 180 -10.83 8.92 15.94
N HIS A 181 -10.44 8.97 14.68
CA HIS A 181 -11.23 9.59 13.61
C HIS A 181 -12.63 8.97 13.51
N TYR A 182 -12.74 7.65 13.47
CA TYR A 182 -14.04 6.98 13.32
C TYR A 182 -14.85 6.87 14.61
N SER A 183 -14.23 6.96 15.78
CA SER A 183 -14.92 6.84 17.08
C SER A 183 -15.20 8.15 17.80
N GLY A 184 -14.41 9.19 17.51
CA GLY A 184 -14.39 10.44 18.29
C GLY A 184 -14.00 10.24 19.76
N SER A 185 -13.39 9.11 20.13
CA SER A 185 -13.14 8.72 21.52
C SER A 185 -11.70 8.25 21.73
N ASP A 186 -10.94 9.00 22.53
CA ASP A 186 -9.57 8.62 22.95
C ASP A 186 -9.53 7.26 23.64
N LEU A 187 -10.59 6.92 24.40
CA LEU A 187 -10.69 5.63 25.09
C LEU A 187 -10.78 4.46 24.11
N VAL A 188 -11.58 4.63 23.05
CA VAL A 188 -11.70 3.61 22.00
C VAL A 188 -10.39 3.52 21.22
N ALA A 189 -9.80 4.65 20.83
CA ALA A 189 -8.55 4.70 20.10
C ALA A 189 -7.34 4.13 20.87
N ALA A 190 -7.30 4.30 22.20
CA ALA A 190 -6.24 3.75 23.04
C ALA A 190 -6.37 2.24 23.31
N SER A 191 -7.51 1.64 22.96
CA SER A 191 -7.72 0.19 23.09
C SER A 191 -6.81 -0.54 22.09
N HIS A 192 -6.23 -1.66 22.51
CA HIS A 192 -5.32 -2.45 21.66
C HIS A 192 -5.40 -3.93 22.05
N ILE A 193 -5.11 -4.80 21.07
CA ILE A 193 -5.05 -6.26 21.25
C ILE A 193 -3.67 -6.83 20.94
N SER A 194 -2.91 -6.15 20.08
CA SER A 194 -1.53 -6.48 19.72
C SER A 194 -0.52 -5.65 20.51
N GLN A 195 0.76 -6.05 20.45
CA GLN A 195 1.87 -5.31 21.04
C GLN A 195 2.30 -4.14 20.16
N ILE A 196 2.58 -4.37 18.87
CA ILE A 196 2.94 -3.32 17.91
C ILE A 196 2.87 -3.88 16.49
N ASN A 197 2.40 -3.09 15.52
CA ASN A 197 2.38 -3.45 14.10
C ASN A 197 1.74 -4.83 13.82
N GLY A 198 0.64 -5.15 14.51
CA GLY A 198 -0.07 -6.40 14.25
C GLY A 198 -0.71 -6.39 12.86
N ALA A 199 -0.70 -7.54 12.19
CA ALA A 199 -1.29 -7.71 10.85
C ALA A 199 -2.50 -8.63 10.91
N LEU A 200 -3.66 -8.14 10.47
CA LEU A 200 -4.86 -8.98 10.36
C LEU A 200 -4.70 -9.94 9.17
N LEU A 201 -4.84 -11.24 9.41
CA LEU A 201 -4.67 -12.28 8.40
C LEU A 201 -6.02 -12.86 7.93
N TYR A 202 -6.96 -12.96 8.86
CA TYR A 202 -8.30 -13.46 8.61
C TYR A 202 -9.30 -12.79 9.54
N ASN A 203 -10.53 -12.57 9.06
CA ASN A 203 -11.63 -12.21 9.93
C ASN A 203 -12.95 -12.83 9.44
N TYR A 204 -13.70 -13.43 10.34
CA TYR A 204 -15.08 -13.83 10.08
C TYR A 204 -16.05 -12.97 10.88
N ILE A 205 -17.00 -12.35 10.18
CA ILE A 205 -18.00 -11.48 10.77
C ILE A 205 -19.33 -12.22 10.93
N GLU A 206 -19.80 -12.35 12.16
CA GLU A 206 -21.16 -12.77 12.48
C GLU A 206 -21.99 -11.59 12.99
N ARG A 207 -23.02 -11.20 12.23
CA ARG A 207 -23.96 -10.15 12.66
C ARG A 207 -24.84 -10.65 13.80
N LYS A 208 -24.85 -9.94 14.92
CA LYS A 208 -25.68 -10.25 16.10
C LYS A 208 -26.90 -9.33 16.25
N SER A 209 -26.78 -8.08 15.82
CA SER A 209 -27.88 -7.10 15.71
C SER A 209 -27.62 -6.14 14.55
N GLN A 210 -28.46 -5.10 14.40
CA GLN A 210 -28.26 -4.07 13.39
C GLN A 210 -26.91 -3.33 13.54
N ASP A 211 -26.42 -3.19 14.76
CA ASP A 211 -25.27 -2.36 15.12
C ASP A 211 -24.16 -3.14 15.86
N ARG A 212 -24.27 -4.47 15.93
CA ARG A 212 -23.32 -5.33 16.66
C ARG A 212 -22.91 -6.56 15.86
N TYR A 213 -21.61 -6.80 15.87
CA TYR A 213 -20.96 -7.88 15.16
C TYR A 213 -20.02 -8.63 16.10
N LEU A 214 -20.02 -9.95 16.01
CA LEU A 214 -19.00 -10.80 16.59
C LEU A 214 -18.00 -11.15 15.49
N CYS A 215 -16.76 -10.78 15.70
CA CYS A 215 -15.66 -11.02 14.78
C CYS A 215 -14.75 -12.11 15.35
N ARG A 216 -14.39 -13.10 14.54
CA ARG A 216 -13.29 -14.03 14.84
C ARG A 216 -12.10 -13.62 13.99
N ALA A 217 -11.14 -12.95 14.60
CA ALA A 217 -9.97 -12.39 13.97
C ALA A 217 -8.75 -13.27 14.22
N ILE A 218 -8.02 -13.62 13.16
CA ILE A 218 -6.69 -14.22 13.24
C ILE A 218 -5.70 -13.16 12.81
N TYR A 219 -4.68 -12.90 13.62
CA TYR A 219 -3.68 -11.89 13.34
C TYR A 219 -2.29 -12.33 13.77
N GLU A 220 -1.30 -11.79 13.08
CA GLU A 220 0.10 -11.83 13.46
C GLU A 220 0.43 -10.65 14.39
N ASP A 221 1.27 -10.89 15.37
CA ASP A 221 1.89 -9.90 16.24
C ASP A 221 3.39 -10.20 16.33
N ILE A 222 4.15 -9.32 17.00
CA ILE A 222 5.61 -9.43 17.09
C ILE A 222 6.10 -10.75 17.71
N ASP A 223 5.28 -11.44 18.49
CA ASP A 223 5.61 -12.66 19.24
C ASP A 223 4.89 -13.92 18.76
N GLY A 224 4.11 -13.85 17.67
CA GLY A 224 3.45 -15.01 17.06
C GLY A 224 2.04 -14.70 16.57
N TYR A 225 1.22 -15.73 16.46
CA TYR A 225 -0.13 -15.63 15.91
C TYR A 225 -1.21 -15.83 16.97
N TYR A 226 -2.35 -15.17 16.78
CA TYR A 226 -3.45 -15.18 17.74
C TYR A 226 -4.81 -15.36 17.09
N ASP A 227 -5.69 -16.13 17.73
CA ASP A 227 -7.13 -16.20 17.48
C ASP A 227 -7.90 -15.40 18.53
N ALA A 228 -8.67 -14.41 18.09
CA ALA A 228 -9.42 -13.53 18.97
C ALA A 228 -10.89 -13.42 18.58
N ASN A 229 -11.76 -13.52 19.60
CA ASN A 229 -13.16 -13.16 19.45
C ASN A 229 -13.36 -11.71 19.92
N ILE A 230 -13.85 -10.86 19.03
CA ILE A 230 -13.97 -9.42 19.25
C ILE A 230 -15.40 -9.00 18.92
N VAL A 231 -16.09 -8.36 19.86
CA VAL A 231 -17.38 -7.72 19.59
C VAL A 231 -17.11 -6.29 19.12
N VAL A 232 -17.65 -5.95 17.95
CA VAL A 232 -17.60 -4.60 17.36
C VAL A 232 -19.00 -4.00 17.41
N ASN A 233 -19.12 -2.81 17.99
CA ASN A 233 -20.35 -2.03 17.92
C ASN A 233 -20.12 -0.79 17.05
N ILE A 234 -21.03 -0.56 16.10
CA ILE A 234 -20.95 0.56 15.15
C ILE A 234 -22.20 1.43 15.24
N ALA A 235 -22.18 2.59 14.59
CA ALA A 235 -23.36 3.32 14.21
C ALA A 235 -23.28 3.69 12.72
N HIS A 236 -24.44 3.94 12.13
CA HIS A 236 -24.53 4.48 10.79
C HIS A 236 -25.65 5.52 10.71
N GLU A 237 -25.42 6.56 9.92
CA GLU A 237 -26.36 7.63 9.65
C GLU A 237 -26.52 7.77 8.14
N ASP A 238 -27.76 7.93 7.67
CA ASP A 238 -28.01 8.21 6.25
C ASP A 238 -27.47 9.61 5.93
N VAL A 239 -26.66 9.72 4.89
CA VAL A 239 -26.19 11.00 4.38
C VAL A 239 -27.27 11.61 3.49
N GLU A 240 -27.64 12.86 3.76
CA GLU A 240 -28.52 13.62 2.87
C GLU A 240 -27.72 14.07 1.64
N GLU A 241 -27.86 13.35 0.53
CA GLU A 241 -27.43 13.81 -0.78
C GLU A 241 -28.62 14.27 -1.63
N ASP A 242 -28.40 15.29 -2.47
CA ASP A 242 -29.34 15.80 -3.47
C ASP A 242 -29.56 14.83 -4.66
N MET A 243 -29.07 13.59 -4.57
CA MET A 243 -29.14 12.60 -5.65
C MET A 243 -30.49 11.86 -5.68
N LEU A 244 -31.01 11.64 -6.89
CA LEU A 244 -32.30 11.02 -7.17
C LEU A 244 -32.43 9.61 -6.51
N VAL A 245 -33.54 9.43 -5.80
CA VAL A 245 -34.13 8.33 -4.98
C VAL A 245 -34.02 6.87 -5.52
N TYR A 246 -33.08 6.53 -6.40
CA TYR A 246 -32.99 5.21 -7.04
C TYR A 246 -31.96 4.24 -6.43
N TYR A 247 -31.16 4.69 -5.45
CA TYR A 247 -30.17 3.87 -4.74
C TYR A 247 -30.34 4.02 -3.22
N ASP A 248 -29.88 3.03 -2.44
CA ASP A 248 -29.75 3.18 -0.99
C ASP A 248 -28.89 4.41 -0.70
N LYS A 249 -29.31 5.24 0.26
CA LYS A 249 -28.57 6.44 0.62
C LYS A 249 -27.17 6.04 1.12
N PRO A 250 -26.11 6.77 0.71
CA PRO A 250 -24.79 6.55 1.29
C PRO A 250 -24.87 6.73 2.80
N LYS A 251 -24.15 5.87 3.53
CA LYS A 251 -24.16 5.86 4.99
C LYS A 251 -22.83 6.37 5.52
N LYS A 252 -22.89 7.24 6.52
CA LYS A 252 -21.70 7.59 7.32
C LYS A 252 -21.61 6.63 8.49
N TYR A 253 -20.51 5.88 8.56
CA TYR A 253 -20.25 4.93 9.63
C TYR A 253 -19.40 5.54 10.75
N SER A 254 -19.64 5.10 11.99
CA SER A 254 -18.80 5.42 13.14
C SER A 254 -18.63 4.21 14.07
N LEU A 255 -17.48 4.16 14.73
CA LEU A 255 -17.10 3.10 15.65
C LEU A 255 -17.52 3.48 17.08
N ARG A 256 -18.32 2.64 17.74
CA ARG A 256 -18.71 2.88 19.14
C ARG A 256 -17.76 2.21 20.13
N SER A 257 -17.40 0.96 19.89
CA SER A 257 -16.49 0.22 20.78
C SER A 257 -16.01 -1.10 20.19
N PHE A 258 -14.88 -1.56 20.72
CA PHE A 258 -14.46 -2.95 20.70
C PHE A 258 -14.63 -3.58 22.09
N MET A 259 -14.90 -4.88 22.11
CA MET A 259 -14.81 -5.69 23.32
C MET A 259 -14.15 -7.01 22.97
N VAL A 260 -12.91 -7.20 23.41
CA VAL A 260 -12.17 -8.46 23.25
C VAL A 260 -12.73 -9.47 24.25
N MET A 261 -13.30 -10.56 23.74
CA MET A 261 -13.92 -11.63 24.53
C MET A 261 -12.91 -12.73 24.86
N SER A 262 -12.04 -13.06 23.90
CA SER A 262 -10.96 -14.03 24.06
C SER A 262 -9.79 -13.65 23.14
N LYS A 263 -8.59 -14.07 23.53
CA LYS A 263 -7.34 -14.04 22.75
C LYS A 263 -6.56 -15.30 23.13
N GLU A 264 -6.28 -16.16 22.17
CA GLU A 264 -5.54 -17.41 22.35
C GLU A 264 -4.41 -17.48 21.32
N GLU A 265 -3.25 -18.02 21.72
CA GLU A 265 -2.15 -18.32 20.79
C GLU A 265 -2.57 -19.45 19.85
N ILE A 266 -2.19 -19.34 18.58
CA ILE A 266 -2.44 -20.37 17.55
C ILE A 266 -1.12 -20.69 16.83
N TYR A 267 -0.95 -21.94 16.42
CA TYR A 267 0.27 -22.36 15.75
C TYR A 267 0.31 -21.88 14.29
N ASP A 268 1.52 -21.55 13.82
CA ASP A 268 1.80 -21.05 12.48
C ASP A 268 1.17 -21.95 11.39
N TYR A 269 1.28 -23.27 11.52
CA TYR A 269 0.73 -24.21 10.53
C TYR A 269 -0.80 -24.14 10.43
N GLU A 270 -1.51 -23.89 11.54
CA GLU A 270 -2.98 -23.74 11.52
C GLU A 270 -3.37 -22.41 10.85
N VAL A 271 -2.57 -21.37 11.06
CA VAL A 271 -2.76 -20.07 10.41
C VAL A 271 -2.57 -20.19 8.91
N PHE A 272 -1.46 -20.81 8.47
CA PHE A 272 -1.16 -21.03 7.06
C PHE A 272 -2.25 -21.86 6.38
N ASP A 273 -2.73 -22.94 7.00
CA ASP A 273 -3.85 -23.72 6.49
C ASP A 273 -5.13 -22.88 6.34
N MET A 274 -5.42 -21.97 7.28
CA MET A 274 -6.62 -21.12 7.22
C MET A 274 -6.54 -20.02 6.17
N ILE A 275 -5.38 -19.43 5.95
CA ILE A 275 -5.21 -18.33 4.97
C ILE A 275 -4.87 -18.82 3.57
N SER A 276 -4.55 -20.11 3.43
CA SER A 276 -4.26 -20.75 2.18
C SER A 276 -5.44 -20.66 1.20
N LYS A 277 -5.12 -20.55 -0.08
CA LYS A 277 -6.10 -20.52 -1.17
C LYS A 277 -5.66 -21.42 -2.32
N PRO A 278 -6.63 -21.92 -3.11
CA PRO A 278 -6.32 -22.60 -4.35
C PRO A 278 -5.45 -21.73 -5.25
N GLU A 279 -4.50 -22.36 -5.91
CA GLU A 279 -3.52 -21.71 -6.78
C GLU A 279 -3.40 -22.48 -8.08
N ILE A 280 -3.36 -21.74 -9.19
CA ILE A 280 -3.08 -22.27 -10.52
C ILE A 280 -1.70 -21.78 -10.91
N VAL A 281 -0.78 -22.72 -11.15
CA VAL A 281 0.59 -22.43 -11.59
C VAL A 281 0.74 -22.78 -13.06
N ASP A 282 0.82 -21.74 -13.89
CA ASP A 282 1.14 -21.86 -15.31
C ASP A 282 2.66 -21.75 -15.52
N ILE A 283 3.23 -22.72 -16.23
CA ILE A 283 4.66 -22.82 -16.48
C ILE A 283 4.94 -22.43 -17.93
N TYR A 284 5.68 -21.34 -18.12
CA TYR A 284 6.09 -20.83 -19.41
C TYR A 284 7.58 -21.01 -19.62
N GLN A 285 7.96 -21.30 -20.87
CA GLN A 285 9.36 -21.29 -21.31
C GLN A 285 9.53 -20.35 -22.50
N PRO A 286 10.71 -19.74 -22.66
CA PRO A 286 11.02 -19.02 -23.88
C PRO A 286 10.99 -19.96 -25.09
N ILE A 287 10.64 -19.43 -26.25
CA ILE A 287 10.64 -20.19 -27.51
C ILE A 287 12.07 -20.37 -28.04
N ASP A 288 12.94 -19.40 -27.78
CA ASP A 288 14.36 -19.41 -28.11
C ASP A 288 15.16 -19.73 -26.85
N ASP A 289 15.98 -20.79 -26.89
CA ASP A 289 16.76 -21.26 -25.73
C ASP A 289 17.79 -20.20 -25.26
N ASP A 290 18.20 -19.29 -26.14
CA ASP A 290 19.12 -18.19 -25.82
C ASP A 290 18.37 -16.88 -25.44
N TYR A 291 17.07 -16.96 -25.17
CA TYR A 291 16.28 -15.77 -24.84
C TYR A 291 16.69 -15.17 -23.49
N ASP A 292 17.15 -13.93 -23.54
CA ASP A 292 17.49 -13.15 -22.36
C ASP A 292 16.24 -12.77 -21.54
N MET A 293 16.00 -13.52 -20.45
CA MET A 293 14.90 -13.32 -19.52
C MET A 293 14.90 -11.95 -18.83
N SER A 294 16.04 -11.23 -18.80
CA SER A 294 16.07 -9.85 -18.28
C SER A 294 15.23 -8.89 -19.12
N LYS A 295 15.03 -9.20 -20.41
CA LYS A 295 14.11 -8.46 -21.29
C LYS A 295 12.65 -8.70 -20.92
N LEU A 296 12.32 -9.90 -20.42
CA LEU A 296 10.99 -10.21 -19.93
C LEU A 296 10.71 -9.46 -18.64
N ALA A 297 11.64 -9.51 -17.68
CA ALA A 297 11.60 -8.72 -16.46
C ALA A 297 11.40 -7.22 -16.75
N SER A 298 12.17 -6.66 -17.68
CA SER A 298 12.07 -5.25 -18.06
C SER A 298 10.71 -4.89 -18.65
N LYS A 299 10.10 -5.78 -19.43
CA LYS A 299 8.75 -5.59 -19.96
C LYS A 299 7.69 -5.71 -18.86
N LEU A 300 7.81 -6.69 -17.94
CA LEU A 300 6.89 -6.83 -16.81
C LEU A 300 6.82 -5.54 -16.00
N ARG A 301 7.98 -4.91 -15.71
CA ARG A 301 8.05 -3.60 -15.05
C ARG A 301 7.35 -2.47 -15.80
N GLY A 302 7.33 -2.54 -17.13
CA GLY A 302 6.64 -1.56 -17.97
C GLY A 302 5.13 -1.76 -17.99
N ILE A 303 4.67 -3.02 -18.03
CA ILE A 303 3.25 -3.38 -18.03
C ILE A 303 2.63 -3.14 -16.65
N TYR A 304 3.36 -3.49 -15.60
CA TYR A 304 2.94 -3.37 -14.21
C TYR A 304 3.92 -2.48 -13.43
N PRO A 305 3.82 -1.14 -13.53
CA PRO A 305 4.73 -0.22 -12.85
C PRO A 305 4.75 -0.32 -11.32
N GLY A 306 3.70 -0.93 -10.73
CA GLY A 306 3.55 -1.10 -9.29
C GLY A 306 3.88 -2.50 -8.77
N ILE A 307 4.32 -3.40 -9.64
CA ILE A 307 4.67 -4.77 -9.25
C ILE A 307 5.82 -4.74 -8.24
N GLN A 308 5.69 -5.48 -7.14
CA GLN A 308 6.75 -5.62 -6.15
C GLN A 308 7.75 -6.68 -6.61
N GLU A 309 9.02 -6.50 -6.25
CA GLU A 309 10.11 -7.38 -6.70
C GLU A 309 10.94 -7.83 -5.51
N LEU A 310 11.15 -9.13 -5.40
CA LEU A 310 12.07 -9.72 -4.44
C LEU A 310 13.06 -10.63 -5.17
N ALA A 311 14.35 -10.35 -5.00
CA ALA A 311 15.41 -11.12 -5.61
C ALA A 311 15.73 -12.34 -4.74
N TYR A 312 15.71 -13.51 -5.36
CA TYR A 312 16.12 -14.79 -4.79
C TYR A 312 17.36 -15.31 -5.51
N GLU A 313 18.03 -16.30 -4.94
CA GLU A 313 19.23 -16.89 -5.54
C GLU A 313 18.97 -17.42 -6.97
N LYS A 314 17.77 -17.96 -7.22
CA LYS A 314 17.41 -18.63 -8.47
C LYS A 314 16.58 -17.79 -9.44
N GLY A 315 16.22 -16.56 -9.05
CA GLY A 315 15.33 -15.75 -9.86
C GLY A 315 14.79 -14.51 -9.16
N ILE A 316 13.80 -13.90 -9.78
CA ILE A 316 13.10 -12.72 -9.25
C ILE A 316 11.63 -13.10 -9.09
N LEU A 317 11.12 -12.96 -7.86
CA LEU A 317 9.69 -13.04 -7.59
C LEU A 317 9.07 -11.66 -7.79
N PHE A 318 8.06 -11.60 -8.64
CA PHE A 318 7.25 -10.43 -8.89
C PHE A 318 5.85 -10.65 -8.29
N THR A 319 5.38 -9.71 -7.47
CA THR A 319 4.07 -9.81 -6.81
C THR A 319 3.20 -8.62 -7.21
N GLN A 320 2.03 -8.91 -7.78
CA GLN A 320 1.03 -7.92 -8.13
C GLN A 320 -0.18 -8.03 -7.19
N TYR A 321 -0.54 -6.92 -6.57
CA TYR A 321 -1.72 -6.79 -5.73
C TYR A 321 -2.91 -6.22 -6.52
N TYR A 322 -4.14 -6.55 -6.13
CA TYR A 322 -5.36 -5.95 -6.69
C TYR A 322 -5.37 -4.45 -6.52
N GLN A 323 -6.03 -3.71 -7.42
CA GLN A 323 -6.00 -2.25 -7.36
C GLN A 323 -6.97 -1.58 -6.37
N ASP A 324 -7.95 -2.33 -5.88
CA ASP A 324 -9.02 -1.88 -5.01
C ASP A 324 -9.09 -2.70 -3.70
N ASN A 325 -10.00 -2.32 -2.82
CA ASN A 325 -10.25 -2.95 -1.52
C ASN A 325 -11.56 -3.74 -1.48
N SER A 326 -12.08 -4.16 -2.63
CA SER A 326 -13.38 -4.83 -2.72
C SER A 326 -13.46 -6.09 -1.83
N HIS A 327 -12.32 -6.75 -1.60
CA HIS A 327 -12.24 -7.93 -0.73
C HIS A 327 -12.60 -7.64 0.74
N LEU A 328 -12.55 -6.38 1.20
CA LEU A 328 -12.99 -5.98 2.54
C LEU A 328 -14.51 -6.05 2.69
N ASP A 329 -15.27 -5.90 1.61
CA ASP A 329 -16.73 -6.03 1.61
C ASP A 329 -17.16 -7.50 1.58
N SER A 330 -16.72 -8.24 2.59
CA SER A 330 -17.00 -9.66 2.72
C SER A 330 -17.22 -10.04 4.18
N GLN A 331 -18.08 -11.05 4.38
CA GLN A 331 -18.24 -11.68 5.67
C GLN A 331 -16.93 -12.36 6.12
N VAL A 332 -16.14 -12.85 5.17
CA VAL A 332 -14.84 -13.47 5.39
C VAL A 332 -13.78 -12.60 4.74
N TYR A 333 -12.95 -11.98 5.55
CA TYR A 333 -11.70 -11.33 5.14
C TYR A 333 -10.56 -12.34 5.18
N LEU A 334 -9.70 -12.30 4.17
CA LEU A 334 -8.48 -13.10 4.03
C LEU A 334 -7.41 -12.20 3.42
N ILE A 335 -6.24 -12.09 4.06
CA ILE A 335 -5.14 -11.25 3.59
C ILE A 335 -4.67 -11.63 2.18
N ASN A 336 -4.66 -12.93 1.87
CA ASN A 336 -4.28 -13.42 0.56
C ASN A 336 -5.25 -12.98 -0.55
N ASN A 337 -6.43 -12.42 -0.24
CA ASN A 337 -7.33 -11.83 -1.25
C ASN A 337 -6.79 -10.51 -1.82
N ASP A 338 -5.77 -9.91 -1.21
CA ASP A 338 -5.07 -8.75 -1.78
C ASP A 338 -4.18 -9.10 -2.98
N LEU A 339 -3.75 -10.36 -3.08
CA LEU A 339 -2.86 -10.83 -4.14
C LEU A 339 -3.65 -11.09 -5.43
N MET A 340 -3.22 -10.44 -6.51
CA MET A 340 -3.75 -10.69 -7.84
C MET A 340 -3.01 -11.88 -8.48
N PHE A 341 -1.67 -11.79 -8.57
CA PHE A 341 -0.85 -12.87 -9.09
C PHE A 341 0.60 -12.75 -8.63
N ASN A 342 1.32 -13.87 -8.70
CA ASN A 342 2.77 -13.93 -8.55
C ASN A 342 3.42 -14.42 -9.84
N ILE A 343 4.58 -13.86 -10.19
CA ILE A 343 5.42 -14.35 -11.28
C ILE A 343 6.80 -14.65 -10.72
N PHE A 344 7.24 -15.90 -10.74
CA PHE A 344 8.62 -16.24 -10.46
C PHE A 344 9.39 -16.42 -11.76
N LEU A 345 10.42 -15.60 -11.95
CA LEU A 345 11.21 -15.58 -13.17
C LEU A 345 12.62 -16.10 -12.89
N THR A 346 12.94 -17.28 -13.41
CA THR A 346 14.29 -17.87 -13.36
C THR A 346 15.08 -17.56 -14.63
N GLU A 347 16.26 -18.15 -14.78
CA GLU A 347 17.08 -18.00 -16.00
C GLU A 347 16.35 -18.45 -17.27
N ASN A 348 15.48 -19.47 -17.18
CA ASN A 348 14.87 -20.13 -18.34
C ASN A 348 13.37 -20.39 -18.21
N ILE A 349 12.76 -20.15 -17.04
CA ILE A 349 11.36 -20.48 -16.78
C ILE A 349 10.65 -19.27 -16.18
N LEU A 350 9.40 -19.06 -16.61
CA LEU A 350 8.47 -18.16 -15.96
C LEU A 350 7.35 -18.99 -15.35
N TYR A 351 7.19 -18.92 -14.03
CA TYR A 351 6.05 -19.47 -13.32
C TYR A 351 5.07 -18.35 -13.04
N LEU A 352 3.80 -18.54 -13.43
CA LEU A 352 2.71 -17.61 -13.14
C LEU A 352 1.74 -18.31 -12.18
N ALA A 353 1.65 -17.81 -10.94
CA ALA A 353 0.65 -18.24 -9.99
C ALA A 353 -0.54 -17.26 -9.96
N THR A 354 -1.74 -17.79 -10.10
CA THR A 354 -3.01 -17.05 -10.04
C THR A 354 -3.99 -17.76 -9.11
N PHE A 355 -4.90 -17.01 -8.48
CA PHE A 355 -5.77 -17.54 -7.42
C PHE A 355 -7.24 -17.68 -7.85
N ASP A 356 -7.55 -17.29 -9.08
CA ASP A 356 -8.87 -17.39 -9.69
C ASP A 356 -8.76 -17.38 -11.24
N LEU A 357 -9.78 -17.93 -11.90
CA LEU A 357 -9.81 -18.09 -13.35
C LEU A 357 -9.94 -16.77 -14.12
N ASP A 358 -10.57 -15.76 -13.53
CA ASP A 358 -10.80 -14.47 -14.18
C ASP A 358 -9.46 -13.72 -14.30
N THR A 359 -8.70 -13.69 -13.21
CA THR A 359 -7.33 -13.15 -13.17
C THR A 359 -6.40 -13.90 -14.09
N ARG A 360 -6.44 -15.24 -14.07
CA ARG A 360 -5.65 -16.05 -15.01
C ARG A 360 -5.94 -15.67 -16.45
N SER A 361 -7.22 -15.62 -16.84
CA SER A 361 -7.64 -15.26 -18.19
C SER A 361 -7.19 -13.84 -18.59
N PHE A 362 -7.26 -12.89 -17.65
CA PHE A 362 -6.76 -11.53 -17.86
C PHE A 362 -5.25 -11.49 -18.08
N VAL A 363 -4.46 -12.14 -17.23
CA VAL A 363 -2.99 -12.15 -17.34
C VAL A 363 -2.54 -12.88 -18.59
N GLU A 364 -3.17 -14.01 -18.95
CA GLU A 364 -2.92 -14.72 -20.20
C GLU A 364 -3.13 -13.83 -21.43
N TYR A 365 -4.21 -13.02 -21.43
CA TYR A 365 -4.46 -12.06 -22.49
C TYR A 365 -3.34 -11.01 -22.59
N VAL A 366 -2.93 -10.43 -21.44
CA VAL A 366 -1.83 -9.45 -21.38
C VAL A 366 -0.52 -10.08 -21.84
N PHE A 367 -0.24 -11.32 -21.45
CA PHE A 367 0.97 -12.04 -21.82
C PHE A 367 1.00 -12.34 -23.31
N LYS A 368 -0.13 -12.76 -23.88
CA LYS A 368 -0.24 -13.01 -25.32
C LYS A 368 -0.02 -11.74 -26.13
N ASP A 369 -0.57 -10.61 -25.70
CA ASP A 369 -0.39 -9.31 -26.36
C ASP A 369 1.06 -8.79 -26.21
N SER A 370 1.64 -8.93 -25.02
CA SER A 370 2.95 -8.33 -24.68
C SER A 370 4.15 -9.21 -25.03
N PHE A 371 3.97 -10.53 -25.01
CA PHE A 371 5.03 -11.55 -25.10
C PHE A 371 4.79 -12.62 -26.18
N GLY A 372 3.66 -12.60 -26.89
CA GLY A 372 3.07 -13.77 -27.59
C GLY A 372 4.02 -14.71 -28.35
N GLU A 373 4.99 -14.21 -29.10
CA GLU A 373 5.92 -15.07 -29.87
C GLU A 373 7.25 -15.35 -29.15
N LYS A 374 7.38 -14.97 -27.88
CA LYS A 374 8.62 -15.09 -27.10
C LYS A 374 8.58 -16.18 -26.05
N ILE A 375 7.40 -16.46 -25.51
CA ILE A 375 7.18 -17.50 -24.50
C ILE A 375 6.06 -18.43 -24.96
N ARG A 376 6.09 -19.67 -24.51
CA ARG A 376 5.03 -20.66 -24.71
C ARG A 376 4.64 -21.27 -23.38
N LEU A 377 3.35 -21.50 -23.19
CA LEU A 377 2.85 -22.30 -22.07
C LEU A 377 3.29 -23.76 -22.29
N VAL A 378 3.89 -24.36 -21.28
CA VAL A 378 4.40 -25.74 -21.28
C VAL A 378 3.49 -26.64 -20.47
N ASP A 379 3.07 -26.19 -19.30
CA ASP A 379 2.21 -26.94 -18.40
C ASP A 379 1.36 -26.01 -17.52
N SER A 380 0.32 -26.55 -16.92
CA SER A 380 -0.59 -25.85 -16.01
C SER A 380 -1.08 -26.80 -14.92
N LEU A 381 -0.84 -26.43 -13.67
CA LEU A 381 -1.11 -27.26 -12.49
C LEU A 381 -2.04 -26.53 -11.54
N GLU A 382 -3.03 -27.23 -10.98
CA GLU A 382 -3.98 -26.69 -10.01
C GLU A 382 -3.72 -27.32 -8.64
N PHE A 383 -3.64 -26.46 -7.61
CA PHE A 383 -3.38 -26.84 -6.23
C PHE A 383 -4.50 -26.31 -5.33
N GLU A 384 -4.84 -27.07 -4.29
CA GLU A 384 -5.82 -26.64 -3.26
C GLU A 384 -5.22 -25.60 -2.30
N GLN A 385 -3.90 -25.45 -2.30
CA GLN A 385 -3.14 -24.57 -1.42
C GLN A 385 -2.12 -23.75 -2.22
N ASN A 386 -1.71 -22.61 -1.67
CA ASN A 386 -0.62 -21.80 -2.21
C ASN A 386 0.68 -22.60 -2.20
N LEU A 387 1.43 -22.62 -3.30
CA LEU A 387 2.57 -23.49 -3.48
C LEU A 387 3.78 -22.78 -4.12
N LEU A 388 3.56 -21.82 -5.03
CA LEU A 388 4.66 -21.16 -5.72
C LEU A 388 5.62 -20.46 -4.75
N PHE A 389 5.10 -19.83 -3.70
CA PHE A 389 5.92 -19.17 -2.70
C PHE A 389 6.81 -20.16 -1.94
N ASP A 390 6.25 -21.30 -1.53
CA ASP A 390 6.99 -22.37 -0.84
C ASP A 390 8.10 -22.95 -1.74
N PHE A 391 7.83 -23.12 -3.03
CA PHE A 391 8.84 -23.52 -4.00
C PHE A 391 10.00 -22.51 -4.05
N VAL A 392 9.69 -21.22 -4.16
CA VAL A 392 10.69 -20.14 -4.21
C VAL A 392 11.56 -20.11 -2.95
N GLU A 393 10.94 -20.23 -1.78
CA GLU A 393 11.64 -20.24 -0.49
C GLU A 393 12.44 -21.54 -0.26
N SER A 394 12.00 -22.67 -0.83
CA SER A 394 12.72 -23.95 -0.69
C SER A 394 14.11 -23.94 -1.34
N GLY A 395 14.34 -23.07 -2.32
CA GLY A 395 15.58 -23.00 -3.09
C GLY A 395 15.79 -24.18 -4.05
N ASN A 396 14.76 -25.02 -4.27
CA ASN A 396 14.82 -26.11 -5.25
C ASN A 396 14.97 -25.56 -6.68
N ASP A 397 15.73 -26.30 -7.49
CA ASP A 397 16.02 -25.93 -8.89
C ASP A 397 14.91 -26.36 -9.86
N ASP A 398 14.13 -27.36 -9.50
CA ASP A 398 13.08 -27.94 -10.33
C ASP A 398 11.76 -28.02 -9.56
N PHE A 399 10.69 -27.55 -10.20
CA PHE A 399 9.36 -27.47 -9.60
C PHE A 399 8.71 -28.84 -9.40
N TYR A 400 8.95 -29.78 -10.30
CA TYR A 400 8.40 -31.13 -10.20
C TYR A 400 9.17 -31.95 -9.14
N ASP A 401 10.49 -31.78 -9.06
CA ASP A 401 11.28 -32.38 -7.98
C ASP A 401 10.84 -31.83 -6.60
N PHE A 402 10.46 -30.55 -6.52
CA PHE A 402 9.89 -29.99 -5.29
C PHE A 402 8.54 -30.63 -4.93
N LEU A 403 7.66 -30.87 -5.90
CA LEU A 403 6.36 -31.52 -5.69
C LEU A 403 6.48 -32.97 -5.21
N ASP A 404 7.55 -33.67 -5.58
CA ASP A 404 7.78 -35.08 -5.25
C ASP A 404 8.38 -35.29 -3.84
N ASN A 405 8.82 -34.22 -3.17
CA ASN A 405 9.42 -34.23 -1.83
C ASN A 405 8.44 -33.77 -0.76
#